data_AF-A0A0R1PN51-F1
#
_entry.id   AF-A0A0R1PN51-F1
#
_cell.length_a   1.000
_cell.length_b   1.000
_cell.length_c   1.000
_cell.angle_alpha   90.00
_cell.angle_beta   90.00
_cell.angle_gamma   90.00
#
_symmetry.space_group_name_H-M   'P 1'
#
loop_
_entity.id
_entity.type
_entity.pdbx_description
1 polymer ?
#
loop_
_entity_poly.entity_id
_entity_poly.type
_entity_poly.pdbx_seq_one_letter_code
_entity_poly.pdbx_strand_id
1 'polypeptide(L)'
;MKNLKINIWTGILDIINCVLFAVSWPVIFSTAASDAFDGTSMTNGAGTFFYIMAAIGLIINVIALIQSKQHNISIVGPVLGIIGNALFFLSGAMAFPAMVVLIVGTVFVFLHHPSKNTKAVN
;
A
#
# COMPACT_ATOMS: atom_id res chain seq x y z
N MET A 1 -18.39 -17.53 10.40
CA MET A 1 -17.13 -17.06 9.80
C MET A 1 -17.40 -16.54 8.39
N LYS A 2 -17.76 -15.26 8.23
CA LYS A 2 -18.00 -14.68 6.90
C LYS A 2 -17.21 -13.38 6.81
N ASN A 3 -16.38 -13.28 5.76
CA ASN A 3 -15.63 -12.10 5.29
C ASN A 3 -14.24 -11.80 5.88
N LEU A 4 -13.37 -12.82 6.00
CA LEU A 4 -11.91 -12.62 6.13
C LEU A 4 -11.19 -12.42 4.77
N LYS A 5 -11.87 -12.73 3.65
CA LYS A 5 -11.25 -12.67 2.31
C LYS A 5 -10.78 -11.26 1.95
N ILE A 6 -11.56 -10.23 2.28
CA ILE A 6 -11.21 -8.86 1.87
C ILE A 6 -9.91 -8.38 2.51
N ASN A 7 -9.68 -8.69 3.80
CA ASN A 7 -8.49 -8.24 4.52
C ASN A 7 -7.23 -8.93 3.98
N ILE A 8 -7.36 -10.21 3.62
CA ILE A 8 -6.29 -10.97 2.95
C ILE A 8 -6.00 -10.37 1.57
N TRP A 9 -7.04 -10.02 0.79
CA TRP A 9 -6.89 -9.35 -0.51
C TRP A 9 -6.22 -7.97 -0.38
N THR A 10 -6.55 -7.20 0.65
CA THR A 10 -5.87 -5.93 0.96
C THR A 10 -4.41 -6.15 1.29
N GLY A 11 -4.08 -7.16 2.12
CA GLY A 11 -2.70 -7.52 2.41
C GLY A 11 -1.92 -7.92 1.14
N ILE A 12 -2.51 -8.74 0.27
CA ILE A 12 -1.88 -9.10 -1.01
C ILE A 12 -1.62 -7.86 -1.87
N LEU A 13 -2.57 -6.93 -1.93
CA LEU A 13 -2.43 -5.70 -2.71
C LEU A 13 -1.40 -4.73 -2.12
N ASP A 14 -1.26 -4.66 -0.81
CA ASP A 14 -0.19 -3.91 -0.15
C ASP A 14 1.20 -4.50 -0.45
N ILE A 15 1.33 -5.83 -0.54
CA ILE A 15 2.57 -6.47 -1.00
C ILE A 15 2.85 -6.07 -2.46
N ILE A 16 1.84 -6.10 -3.33
CA ILE A 16 1.98 -5.70 -4.74
C ILE A 16 2.41 -4.22 -4.84
N ASN A 17 1.78 -3.32 -4.07
CA ASN A 17 2.17 -1.92 -4.02
C ASN A 17 3.59 -1.72 -3.47
N CYS A 18 3.98 -2.51 -2.46
CA CYS A 18 5.34 -2.47 -1.94
C CYS A 18 6.37 -2.86 -3.02
N VAL A 19 6.10 -3.90 -3.81
CA VAL A 19 6.96 -4.29 -4.93
C VAL A 19 6.98 -3.23 -6.02
N LEU A 20 5.82 -2.64 -6.36
CA LEU A 20 5.73 -1.53 -7.31
C LEU A 20 6.54 -0.32 -6.85
N PHE A 21 6.51 0.02 -5.56
CA PHE A 21 7.29 1.14 -5.01
C PHE A 21 8.79 0.84 -5.04
N ALA A 22 9.19 -0.40 -4.79
CA ALA A 22 10.60 -0.83 -4.90
C ALA A 22 11.12 -0.68 -6.34
N VAL A 23 10.29 -1.04 -7.32
CA VAL A 23 10.63 -0.99 -8.76
C VAL A 23 10.43 0.43 -9.34
N SER A 24 9.70 1.31 -8.65
CA SER A 24 9.46 2.67 -9.13
C SER A 24 10.74 3.49 -9.29
N TRP A 25 11.70 3.34 -8.38
CA TRP A 25 12.97 4.07 -8.44
C TRP A 25 13.84 3.69 -9.64
N PRO A 26 14.17 2.41 -9.89
CA PRO A 26 14.94 2.04 -11.07
C PRO A 26 14.19 2.35 -12.38
N VAL A 27 12.86 2.24 -12.41
CA VAL A 27 12.07 2.58 -13.61
C VAL A 27 12.09 4.08 -13.89
N ILE A 28 11.78 4.93 -12.90
CA ILE A 28 11.79 6.40 -13.07
C ILE A 28 13.20 6.90 -13.42
N PHE A 29 14.24 6.31 -12.83
CA PHE A 29 15.61 6.66 -13.17
C PHE A 29 15.98 6.23 -14.59
N SER A 30 15.54 5.04 -15.02
CA SER A 30 15.78 4.56 -16.40
C SER A 30 15.07 5.40 -17.45
N THR A 31 13.83 5.85 -17.16
CA THR A 31 13.06 6.70 -18.07
C THR A 31 13.60 8.13 -18.08
N ALA A 32 14.11 8.64 -16.95
CA ALA A 32 14.80 9.91 -16.91
C ALA A 32 16.11 9.89 -17.70
N ALA A 33 16.86 8.79 -17.64
CA ALA A 33 18.06 8.61 -18.46
C ALA A 33 17.70 8.55 -19.95
N SER A 34 16.70 7.77 -20.35
CA SER A 34 16.26 7.72 -21.75
C SER A 34 15.74 9.07 -22.25
N ASP A 35 14.97 9.80 -21.45
CA ASP A 35 14.47 11.13 -21.81
C ASP A 35 15.63 12.13 -22.03
N ALA A 36 16.74 11.99 -21.29
CA ALA A 36 17.93 12.82 -21.46
C ALA A 36 18.74 12.51 -22.73
N PHE A 37 18.69 11.27 -23.23
CA PHE A 37 19.43 10.86 -24.44
C PHE A 37 18.58 10.92 -25.72
N ASP A 38 17.28 10.62 -25.63
CA ASP A 38 16.37 10.48 -26.77
C ASP A 38 15.37 11.66 -26.90
N GLY A 39 15.36 12.61 -25.96
CA GLY A 39 14.50 13.79 -25.99
C GLY A 39 13.00 13.49 -25.85
N THR A 40 12.66 12.29 -25.39
CA THR A 40 11.29 11.84 -25.10
C THR A 40 10.83 12.35 -23.73
N SER A 41 9.53 12.20 -23.41
CA SER A 41 8.93 12.63 -22.14
C SER A 41 8.28 11.45 -21.39
N MET A 42 8.95 10.29 -21.40
CA MET A 42 8.47 9.06 -20.77
C MET A 42 8.55 9.09 -19.23
N THR A 43 9.39 9.93 -18.64
CA THR A 43 9.54 10.09 -17.18
C THR A 43 8.25 10.54 -16.52
N ASN A 44 7.55 11.51 -17.13
CA ASN A 44 6.26 11.98 -16.64
C ASN A 44 5.18 10.89 -16.71
N GLY A 45 5.21 10.06 -17.77
CA GLY A 45 4.29 8.93 -17.92
C GLY A 45 4.51 7.86 -16.85
N ALA A 46 5.77 7.48 -16.62
CA ALA A 46 6.14 6.52 -15.59
C ALA A 46 5.78 7.01 -14.19
N GLY A 47 6.10 8.26 -13.86
CA GLY A 47 5.72 8.87 -12.57
C GLY A 47 4.21 8.87 -12.35
N THR A 48 3.43 9.29 -13.36
CA THR A 48 1.97 9.32 -13.29
C THR A 48 1.39 7.92 -13.07
N PHE A 49 1.93 6.89 -13.73
CA PHE A 49 1.51 5.50 -13.53
C PHE A 49 1.69 5.04 -12.07
N PHE A 50 2.86 5.30 -11.47
CA PHE A 50 3.10 4.94 -10.07
C PHE A 50 2.20 5.70 -9.09
N TYR A 51 1.93 6.99 -9.34
CA TYR A 51 0.99 7.76 -8.51
C TYR A 51 -0.45 7.24 -8.61
N ILE A 52 -0.90 6.82 -9.80
CA ILE A 52 -2.23 6.20 -9.96
C ILE A 52 -2.31 4.88 -9.19
N MET A 53 -1.27 4.04 -9.27
CA MET A 53 -1.23 2.78 -8.51
C MET A 53 -1.25 3.02 -7.01
N ALA A 54 -0.51 4.00 -6.51
CA ALA A 54 -0.54 4.40 -5.10
C ALA A 54 -1.93 4.89 -4.66
N ALA A 55 -2.62 5.66 -5.50
CA ALA A 55 -3.99 6.11 -5.22
C ALA A 55 -4.98 4.93 -5.15
N ILE A 56 -4.84 3.93 -6.03
CA ILE A 56 -5.64 2.69 -5.97
C ILE A 56 -5.35 1.94 -4.67
N GLY A 57 -4.08 1.80 -4.29
CA GLY A 57 -3.66 1.20 -3.03
C GLY A 57 -4.27 1.90 -1.81
N LEU A 58 -4.31 3.23 -1.82
CA LEU A 58 -4.93 4.03 -0.78
C LEU A 58 -6.43 3.73 -0.66
N ILE A 59 -7.16 3.76 -1.77
CA ILE A 59 -8.62 3.51 -1.81
C ILE A 59 -8.95 2.13 -1.25
N ILE A 60 -8.19 1.11 -1.65
CA ILE A 60 -8.43 -0.27 -1.22
C ILE A 60 -8.16 -0.44 0.27
N ASN A 61 -7.10 0.18 0.80
CA ASN A 61 -6.86 0.18 2.25
C ASN A 61 -7.94 0.92 3.04
N VAL A 62 -8.51 2.00 2.51
CA VAL A 62 -9.65 2.68 3.12
C VAL A 62 -10.88 1.76 3.17
N ILE A 63 -11.17 1.05 2.08
CA ILE A 63 -12.27 0.06 2.04
C ILE A 63 -12.03 -1.07 3.05
N ALA A 64 -10.80 -1.56 3.16
CA ALA A 64 -10.40 -2.59 4.12
C ALA A 64 -10.55 -2.11 5.56
N LEU A 65 -10.20 -0.85 5.84
CA LEU A 65 -10.37 -0.22 7.14
C LEU A 65 -11.84 -0.15 7.56
N ILE A 66 -12.73 0.25 6.64
CA ILE A 66 -14.18 0.29 6.89
C ILE A 66 -14.71 -1.11 7.20
N GLN A 67 -14.33 -2.11 6.40
CA GLN A 67 -14.76 -3.49 6.63
C GLN A 67 -14.18 -4.07 7.94
N SER A 68 -12.92 -3.79 8.25
CA SER A 68 -12.30 -4.23 9.50
C SER A 68 -12.98 -3.62 10.73
N LYS A 69 -13.46 -2.36 10.63
CA LYS A 69 -14.30 -1.74 11.68
C LYS A 69 -15.65 -2.42 11.83
N GLN A 70 -16.32 -2.74 10.73
CA GLN A 70 -17.63 -3.41 10.78
C GLN A 70 -17.54 -4.85 11.33
N HIS A 71 -16.42 -5.52 11.11
CA HIS A 71 -16.21 -6.91 11.52
C HIS A 71 -15.40 -7.08 12.83
N ASN A 72 -15.07 -5.99 13.55
CA ASN A 72 -14.25 -6.00 14.79
C ASN A 72 -12.87 -6.69 14.64
N ILE A 73 -12.22 -6.54 13.49
CA ILE A 73 -10.89 -7.08 13.19
C ILE A 73 -9.83 -5.98 13.35
N SER A 74 -8.56 -6.36 13.59
CA SER A 74 -7.44 -5.41 13.69
C SER A 74 -7.36 -4.44 12.51
N ILE A 75 -7.45 -3.15 12.83
CA ILE A 75 -7.42 -2.02 11.88
C ILE A 75 -5.98 -1.53 11.64
N VAL A 76 -5.01 -2.05 12.41
CA VAL A 76 -3.61 -1.60 12.38
C VAL A 76 -3.00 -1.79 10.99
N GLY A 77 -3.29 -2.94 10.36
CA GLY A 77 -2.82 -3.24 9.00
C GLY A 77 -3.31 -2.25 7.95
N PRO A 78 -4.65 -2.08 7.77
CA PRO A 78 -5.19 -1.09 6.85
C PRO A 78 -4.73 0.36 7.11
N VAL A 79 -4.58 0.76 8.38
CA VAL A 79 -4.08 2.11 8.72
C VAL A 79 -2.63 2.30 8.25
N LEU A 80 -1.77 1.33 8.49
CA LEU A 80 -0.38 1.36 8.01
C LEU A 80 -0.32 1.33 6.48
N GLY A 81 -1.19 0.55 5.82
CA GLY A 81 -1.35 0.55 4.37
C GLY A 81 -1.72 1.93 3.80
N ILE A 82 -2.64 2.65 4.45
CA ILE A 82 -2.99 4.03 4.09
C ILE A 82 -1.78 4.95 4.24
N ILE A 83 -1.08 4.88 5.38
CA ILE A 83 0.08 5.75 5.65
C ILE A 83 1.19 5.51 4.63
N GLY A 84 1.50 4.24 4.33
CA GLY A 84 2.52 3.89 3.35
C GLY A 84 2.19 4.39 1.93
N ASN A 85 0.96 4.16 1.47
CA ASN A 85 0.52 4.66 0.16
C ASN A 85 0.46 6.20 0.12
N ALA A 86 0.03 6.85 1.20
CA ALA A 86 -0.02 8.31 1.30
C ALA A 86 1.39 8.93 1.29
N LEU A 87 2.38 8.32 1.95
CA LEU A 87 3.76 8.76 1.94
C LEU A 87 4.34 8.75 0.51
N PHE A 88 4.12 7.66 -0.22
CA PHE A 88 4.55 7.59 -1.62
C PHE A 88 3.80 8.57 -2.52
N PHE A 89 2.50 8.78 -2.27
CA PHE A 89 1.67 9.72 -3.03
C PHE A 89 2.09 11.19 -2.81
N LEU A 90 2.49 11.54 -1.58
CA LEU A 90 2.96 12.90 -1.26
C LEU A 90 4.34 13.17 -1.88
N SER A 91 5.21 12.17 -1.90
CA SER A 91 6.54 12.29 -2.48
C SER A 91 7.10 10.92 -2.87
N GLY A 92 7.38 10.72 -4.16
CA GLY A 92 8.10 9.52 -4.64
C GLY A 92 9.48 9.33 -3.98
N ALA A 93 10.09 10.40 -3.43
CA ALA A 93 11.34 10.29 -2.67
C ALA A 93 11.15 9.54 -1.33
N MET A 94 9.93 9.50 -0.80
CA MET A 94 9.57 8.74 0.41
C MET A 94 9.22 7.28 0.12
N ALA A 95 9.54 6.75 -1.07
CA ALA A 95 9.32 5.34 -1.41
C ALA A 95 9.95 4.38 -0.40
N PHE A 96 11.15 4.68 0.09
CA PHE A 96 11.83 3.81 1.06
C PHE A 96 11.12 3.78 2.44
N PRO A 97 10.81 4.93 3.07
CA PRO A 97 9.92 4.96 4.24
C PRO A 97 8.55 4.30 3.99
N ALA A 98 7.92 4.57 2.84
CA ALA A 98 6.62 4.03 2.48
C ALA A 98 6.63 2.49 2.42
N MET A 99 7.67 1.90 1.83
CA MET A 99 7.85 0.44 1.78
C MET A 99 7.95 -0.17 3.17
N VAL A 100 8.74 0.42 4.07
CA VAL A 100 8.87 -0.10 5.44
C VAL A 100 7.51 -0.10 6.14
N VAL A 101 6.74 0.99 6.01
CA VAL A 101 5.41 1.10 6.60
C VAL A 101 4.43 0.10 5.97
N LEU A 102 4.47 -0.10 4.65
CA LEU A 102 3.64 -1.08 3.95
C LEU A 102 3.96 -2.51 4.38
N ILE A 103 5.24 -2.88 4.49
CA ILE A 103 5.68 -4.21 4.95
C ILE A 103 5.19 -4.47 6.37
N VAL A 104 5.38 -3.50 7.27
CA VAL A 104 4.89 -3.62 8.65
C VAL A 104 3.36 -3.74 8.65
N GLY A 105 2.67 -2.91 7.86
CA GLY A 105 1.22 -2.98 7.67
C GLY A 105 0.74 -4.35 7.21
N THR A 106 1.38 -4.92 6.19
CA THR A 106 1.04 -6.26 5.68
C THR A 106 1.31 -7.37 6.67
N VAL A 107 2.41 -7.30 7.40
CA VAL A 107 2.68 -8.24 8.50
C VAL A 107 1.54 -8.17 9.52
N PHE A 108 1.08 -6.97 9.90
CA PHE A 108 -0.06 -6.80 10.81
C PHE A 108 -1.41 -7.25 10.23
N VAL A 109 -1.62 -7.11 8.92
CA VAL A 109 -2.80 -7.66 8.22
C VAL A 109 -2.80 -9.19 8.29
N PHE A 110 -1.67 -9.83 7.98
CA PHE A 110 -1.55 -11.29 7.92
C PHE A 110 -1.45 -11.96 9.29
N LEU A 111 -0.91 -11.28 10.30
CA LEU A 111 -0.86 -11.81 11.67
C LEU A 111 -2.23 -11.95 12.33
N HIS A 112 -3.32 -11.48 11.70
CA HIS A 112 -4.69 -11.65 12.16
C HIS A 112 -4.86 -11.50 13.68
N HIS A 113 -4.24 -10.48 14.30
CA HIS A 113 -4.49 -10.25 15.72
C HIS A 113 -5.99 -10.00 15.91
N PRO A 114 -6.73 -10.87 16.62
CA PRO A 114 -8.11 -10.56 16.96
C PRO A 114 -8.10 -9.24 17.75
N SER A 115 -9.02 -8.33 17.42
CA SER A 115 -9.09 -7.08 18.17
C SER A 115 -9.30 -7.41 19.65
N LYS A 116 -8.66 -6.66 20.55
CA LYS A 116 -8.72 -6.84 22.01
C LYS A 116 -10.14 -6.73 22.63
N ASN A 117 -11.20 -6.73 21.83
CA ASN A 117 -12.59 -6.66 22.25
C ASN A 117 -13.38 -7.97 22.10
N THR A 118 -12.74 -9.12 21.93
CA THR A 118 -13.36 -10.37 22.38
C THR A 118 -13.32 -10.38 23.90
N LYS A 119 -14.34 -9.78 24.52
CA LYS A 119 -14.69 -10.13 25.90
C LYS A 119 -14.79 -11.65 25.92
N ALA A 120 -13.96 -12.30 26.72
CA ALA A 120 -14.25 -13.65 27.17
C ALA A 120 -15.63 -13.57 27.84
N VAL A 121 -16.64 -14.07 27.13
CA VAL A 121 -17.95 -14.32 27.70
C VAL A 121 -17.74 -15.50 28.64
N ASN A 122 -17.59 -15.19 29.93
CA ASN A 122 -17.89 -16.14 31.01
C ASN A 122 -19.40 -16.15 31.22
#